data_AF-A0A2D4FAI9-F1
#
_entry.id   AF-A0A2D4FAI9-F1
#
_cell.length_a   1.000
_cell.length_b   1.000
_cell.length_c   1.000
_cell.angle_alpha   90.00
_cell.angle_beta   90.00
_cell.angle_gamma   90.00
#
_symmetry.space_group_name_H-M   'P 1'
#
loop_
_entity.id
_entity.type
_entity.pdbx_description
1 polymer ?
#
loop_
_entity_poly.entity_id
_entity_poly.type
_entity_poly.pdbx_seq_one_letter_code
_entity_poly.pdbx_strand_id
1 'polypeptide(L)'
;EKELNIEMDLEGALLEGELQEEKQELRREEERLVELKERLAETELRCREEREKEKARLQRERQRVEELQRQHAESQIHLNNQPESMRERMQKQLQETSEMLEGALRCYEDLEFQQLERESHLEEEKEAVCRALTEEITQLQNSINQRKKTVQKLEGQALLTQEQMMGVCQRFAQEEGVAISHLNAEKSRLMDRSQEYSANGGDLSENKEGVTQLTFT
;
A
#
# COMPACT_ATOMS: atom_id res chain seq x y z
N GLU A 1 0.33 -44.11 -1.88
CA GLU A 1 -0.92 -43.32 -1.77
C GLU A 1 -0.99 -42.49 -0.49
N LYS A 2 -0.83 -43.08 0.71
CA LYS A 2 -0.80 -42.29 1.96
C LYS A 2 0.32 -41.23 2.00
N GLU A 3 1.51 -41.57 1.49
CA GLU A 3 2.64 -40.62 1.39
C GLU A 3 2.35 -39.48 0.41
N LEU A 4 1.74 -39.79 -0.75
CA LEU A 4 1.34 -38.80 -1.74
C LEU A 4 0.30 -37.81 -1.19
N ASN A 5 -0.65 -38.30 -0.37
CA ASN A 5 -1.65 -37.42 0.24
C ASN A 5 -1.01 -36.45 1.25
N ILE A 6 -0.07 -36.92 2.06
CA ILE A 6 0.67 -36.08 3.02
C ILE A 6 1.53 -35.05 2.28
N GLU A 7 2.16 -35.43 1.17
CA GLU A 7 2.95 -34.53 0.34
C GLU A 7 2.10 -33.40 -0.26
N MET A 8 0.91 -33.72 -0.77
CA MET A 8 -0.02 -32.73 -1.33
C MET A 8 -0.63 -31.82 -0.26
N ASP A 9 -0.96 -32.36 0.92
CA ASP A 9 -1.42 -31.58 2.07
C ASP A 9 -0.35 -30.57 2.51
N LEU A 10 0.92 -31.00 2.55
CA LEU A 10 2.05 -30.14 2.88
C LEU A 10 2.28 -29.05 1.82
N GLU A 11 2.24 -29.41 0.54
CA GLU A 11 2.36 -28.46 -0.57
C GLU A 11 1.27 -27.40 -0.51
N GLY A 12 0.01 -27.80 -0.27
CA GLY A 12 -1.11 -26.88 -0.10
C GLY A 12 -0.90 -25.90 1.05
N ALA A 13 -0.44 -26.38 2.21
CA ALA A 13 -0.18 -25.53 3.37
C ALA A 13 0.99 -24.54 3.13
N LEU A 14 2.04 -24.96 2.42
CA LEU A 14 3.16 -24.07 2.06
C LEU A 14 2.70 -22.97 1.10
N LEU A 15 1.95 -23.33 0.05
CA LEU A 15 1.40 -22.35 -0.90
C LEU A 15 0.45 -21.35 -0.23
N GLU A 16 -0.38 -21.79 0.71
CA GLU A 16 -1.27 -20.91 1.47
C GLU A 16 -0.47 -19.92 2.33
N GLY A 17 0.61 -20.39 2.97
CA GLY A 17 1.52 -19.54 3.74
C GLY A 17 2.20 -18.47 2.88
N GLU A 18 2.81 -18.88 1.76
CA GLU A 18 3.44 -17.95 0.81
C GLU A 18 2.44 -16.94 0.25
N LEU A 19 1.24 -17.38 -0.11
CA LEU A 19 0.18 -16.51 -0.62
C LEU A 19 -0.23 -15.46 0.41
N GLN A 20 -0.36 -15.85 1.69
CA GLN A 20 -0.75 -14.94 2.74
C GLN A 20 0.33 -13.91 3.06
N GLU A 21 1.60 -14.33 3.04
CA GLU A 21 2.76 -13.43 3.17
C GLU A 21 2.80 -12.42 2.02
N GLU A 22 2.68 -12.88 0.78
CA GLU A 22 2.72 -12.01 -0.40
C GLU A 22 1.54 -11.01 -0.40
N LYS A 23 0.35 -11.45 0.03
CA LYS A 23 -0.81 -10.56 0.22
C LYS A 23 -0.58 -9.53 1.33
N GLN A 24 0.15 -9.89 2.39
CA GLN A 24 0.46 -8.96 3.47
C GLN A 24 1.46 -7.90 3.01
N GLU A 25 2.52 -8.31 2.32
CA GLU A 25 3.49 -7.39 1.72
C GLU A 25 2.83 -6.47 0.68
N LEU A 26 1.95 -7.00 -0.16
CA LEU A 26 1.17 -6.20 -1.10
C LEU A 26 0.36 -5.10 -0.40
N ARG A 27 -0.33 -5.43 0.70
CA ARG A 27 -1.07 -4.43 1.50
C ARG A 27 -0.15 -3.35 2.08
N ARG A 28 1.00 -3.75 2.63
CA ARG A 28 2.00 -2.81 3.17
C ARG A 28 2.51 -1.85 2.10
N GLU A 29 2.79 -2.35 0.90
CA GLU A 29 3.23 -1.52 -0.22
C GLU A 29 2.11 -0.59 -0.72
N GLU A 30 0.85 -1.06 -0.77
CA GLU A 30 -0.30 -0.23 -1.12
C GLU A 30 -0.55 0.89 -0.09
N GLU A 31 -0.41 0.61 1.21
CA GLU A 31 -0.47 1.61 2.28
C GLU A 31 0.64 2.66 2.14
N ARG A 32 1.90 2.22 1.96
CA ARG A 32 3.03 3.12 1.72
C ARG A 32 2.84 3.98 0.47
N LEU A 33 2.21 3.45 -0.58
CA LEU A 33 1.89 4.22 -1.79
C LEU A 33 0.90 5.34 -1.51
N VAL A 34 -0.07 5.13 -0.62
CA VAL A 34 -0.99 6.18 -0.17
C VAL A 34 -0.22 7.25 0.60
N GLU A 35 0.61 6.87 1.57
CA GLU A 35 1.43 7.79 2.37
C GLU A 35 2.34 8.67 1.50
N LEU A 36 3.00 8.09 0.49
CA LEU A 36 3.87 8.84 -0.42
C LEU A 36 3.09 9.87 -1.26
N LYS A 37 1.88 9.52 -1.70
CA LYS A 37 1.01 10.44 -2.46
C LYS A 37 0.49 11.57 -1.57
N GLU A 38 0.14 11.28 -0.33
CA GLU A 38 -0.25 12.29 0.66
C GLU A 38 0.92 13.24 0.94
N ARG A 39 2.11 12.70 1.18
CA ARG A 39 3.32 13.50 1.39
C ARG A 39 3.67 14.40 0.20
N LEU A 40 3.44 13.92 -1.03
CA LEU A 40 3.60 14.73 -2.25
C LEU A 40 2.62 15.92 -2.24
N ALA A 41 1.34 15.67 -1.97
CA ALA A 41 0.32 16.71 -1.90
C ALA A 41 0.58 17.72 -0.76
N GLU A 42 1.02 17.24 0.41
CA GLU A 42 1.42 18.09 1.55
C GLU A 42 2.61 18.99 1.21
N THR A 43 3.60 18.47 0.46
CA THR A 43 4.76 19.25 0.02
C THR A 43 4.33 20.40 -0.90
N GLU A 44 3.44 20.14 -1.85
CA GLU A 44 2.88 21.16 -2.73
C GLU A 44 2.05 22.20 -1.95
N LEU A 45 1.22 21.74 -1.00
CA LEU A 45 0.39 22.61 -0.17
C LEU A 45 1.26 23.54 0.68
N ARG A 46 2.28 23.00 1.37
CA ARG A 46 3.19 23.78 2.20
C ARG A 46 3.90 24.86 1.40
N CYS A 47 4.39 24.54 0.20
CA CYS A 47 5.01 25.53 -0.68
C CYS A 47 4.04 26.64 -1.06
N ARG A 48 2.78 26.29 -1.38
CA ARG A 48 1.75 27.26 -1.72
C ARG A 48 1.42 28.18 -0.54
N GLU A 49 1.30 27.64 0.67
CA GLU A 49 1.01 28.41 1.88
C GLU A 49 2.13 29.41 2.20
N GLU A 50 3.39 29.00 2.10
CA GLU A 50 4.53 29.90 2.31
C GLU A 50 4.57 31.03 1.28
N ARG A 51 4.27 30.72 0.01
CA ARG A 51 4.16 31.74 -1.05
C ARG A 51 3.07 32.76 -0.77
N GLU A 52 1.89 32.31 -0.33
CA GLU A 52 0.78 33.22 0.01
C GLU A 52 1.10 34.09 1.23
N LYS A 53 1.84 33.57 2.23
CA LYS A 53 2.32 34.36 3.37
C LYS A 53 3.25 35.49 2.94
N GLU A 54 4.25 35.20 2.11
CA GLU A 54 5.18 36.21 1.61
C GLU A 54 4.48 37.24 0.71
N LYS A 55 3.55 36.80 -0.14
CA LYS A 55 2.72 37.69 -0.95
C LYS A 55 1.86 38.62 -0.11
N ALA A 56 1.24 38.12 0.96
CA ALA A 56 0.48 38.93 1.90
C ALA A 56 1.37 39.92 2.67
N ARG A 57 2.63 39.59 2.93
CA ARG A 57 3.61 40.50 3.53
C ARG A 57 3.98 41.62 2.57
N LEU A 58 4.28 41.28 1.32
CA LEU A 58 4.62 42.25 0.29
C LEU A 58 3.45 43.22 0.02
N GLN A 59 2.22 42.69 -0.04
CA GLN A 59 1.02 43.51 -0.25
C GLN A 59 0.81 44.56 0.86
N ARG A 60 1.14 44.23 2.12
CA ARG A 60 1.04 45.18 3.24
C ARG A 60 2.04 46.32 3.11
N GLU A 61 3.29 46.03 2.76
CA GLU A 61 4.29 47.08 2.54
C GLU A 61 3.97 47.91 1.30
N ARG A 62 3.44 47.29 0.23
CA ARG A 62 2.95 48.01 -0.95
C ARG A 62 1.88 49.05 -0.57
N GLN A 63 0.89 48.66 0.21
CA GLN A 63 -0.17 49.55 0.69
C GLN A 63 0.39 50.69 1.55
N ARG A 64 1.39 50.41 2.39
CA ARG A 64 2.07 51.43 3.19
C ARG A 64 2.79 52.47 2.32
N VAL A 65 3.49 52.02 1.29
CA VAL A 65 4.16 52.92 0.33
C VAL A 65 3.14 53.76 -0.43
N GLU A 66 2.06 53.15 -0.94
CA GLU A 66 0.98 53.85 -1.65
C GLU A 66 0.34 54.95 -0.78
N GLU A 67 0.11 54.67 0.51
CA GLU A 67 -0.42 55.65 1.45
C GLU A 67 0.55 56.81 1.71
N LEU A 68 1.86 56.54 1.85
CA LEU A 68 2.88 57.59 1.97
C LEU A 68 2.97 58.44 0.71
N GLN A 69 2.88 57.83 -0.48
CA GLN A 69 2.84 58.56 -1.75
C GLN A 69 1.64 59.48 -1.84
N ARG A 70 0.46 59.01 -1.42
CA ARG A 70 -0.77 59.80 -1.39
C ARG A 70 -0.64 61.01 -0.44
N GLN A 71 -0.16 60.79 0.79
CA GLN A 71 0.05 61.85 1.77
C GLN A 71 1.08 62.89 1.31
N HIS A 72 2.16 62.45 0.66
CA HIS A 72 3.16 63.34 0.07
C HIS A 72 2.56 64.19 -1.05
N ALA A 73 1.80 63.59 -1.98
CA ALA A 73 1.16 64.30 -3.08
C ALA A 73 0.12 65.33 -2.58
N GLU A 74 -0.71 64.96 -1.61
CA GLU A 74 -1.68 65.86 -0.97
C GLU A 74 -0.97 67.06 -0.31
N SER A 75 0.10 66.80 0.44
CA SER A 75 0.91 67.85 1.09
C SER A 75 1.55 68.81 0.08
N GLN A 76 2.01 68.29 -1.06
CA GLN A 76 2.59 69.08 -2.15
C GLN A 76 1.55 69.99 -2.81
N ILE A 77 0.32 69.51 -3.01
CA ILE A 77 -0.80 70.31 -3.54
C ILE A 77 -1.17 71.43 -2.55
N HIS A 78 -1.26 71.12 -1.25
CA HIS A 78 -1.61 72.10 -0.23
C HIS A 78 -0.57 73.23 -0.10
N LEU A 79 0.72 72.94 -0.30
CA LEU A 79 1.80 73.92 -0.25
C LEU A 79 1.57 75.12 -1.21
N ASN A 80 1.02 74.84 -2.40
CA ASN A 80 0.77 75.84 -3.44
C ASN A 80 -0.35 76.83 -3.09
N ASN A 81 -1.18 76.52 -2.09
CA ASN A 81 -2.39 77.27 -1.73
C ASN A 81 -2.26 78.06 -0.40
N GLN A 82 -1.06 78.17 0.19
CA GLN A 82 -0.85 78.74 1.53
C GLN A 82 -0.04 80.06 1.55
N PRO A 83 -0.28 80.94 2.55
CA PRO A 83 0.46 82.18 2.74
C PRO A 83 1.93 81.93 3.12
N GLU A 84 2.78 82.91 2.80
CA GLU A 84 4.25 82.80 2.81
C GLU A 84 4.83 82.47 4.20
N SER A 85 4.21 82.95 5.28
CA SER A 85 4.64 82.68 6.67
C SER A 85 4.47 81.22 7.11
N MET A 86 3.62 80.45 6.44
CA MET A 86 3.40 79.01 6.70
C MET A 86 4.19 78.12 5.74
N ARG A 87 4.65 78.69 4.62
CA ARG A 87 5.26 77.95 3.50
C ARG A 87 6.57 77.28 3.90
N GLU A 88 7.42 77.96 4.66
CA GLU A 88 8.73 77.45 5.09
C GLU A 88 8.60 76.25 6.04
N ARG A 89 7.66 76.32 7.00
CA ARG A 89 7.35 75.21 7.91
C ARG A 89 6.79 74.00 7.15
N MET A 90 5.89 74.22 6.20
CA MET A 90 5.30 73.15 5.41
C MET A 90 6.29 72.54 4.41
N GLN A 91 7.23 73.32 3.86
CA GLN A 91 8.32 72.80 3.03
C GLN A 91 9.21 71.84 3.81
N LYS A 92 9.55 72.19 5.06
CA LYS A 92 10.32 71.29 5.93
C LYS A 92 9.58 69.97 6.18
N GLN A 93 8.27 70.04 6.48
CA GLN A 93 7.45 68.83 6.65
C GLN A 93 7.35 68.00 5.36
N LEU A 94 7.25 68.64 4.20
CA LEU A 94 7.24 67.95 2.91
C LEU A 94 8.57 67.25 2.62
N GLN A 95 9.69 67.87 3.01
CA GLN A 95 11.00 67.26 2.87
C GLN A 95 11.16 66.03 3.79
N GLU A 96 10.70 66.12 5.05
CA GLU A 96 10.68 64.98 5.98
C GLU A 96 9.80 63.82 5.46
N THR A 97 8.63 64.11 4.86
CA THR A 97 7.78 63.06 4.27
C THR A 97 8.37 62.49 2.97
N SER A 98 9.10 63.28 2.20
CA SER A 98 9.82 62.83 1.01
C SER A 98 10.94 61.84 1.39
N GLU A 99 11.75 62.16 2.39
CA GLU A 99 12.80 61.26 2.91
C GLU A 99 12.21 59.96 3.47
N MET A 100 11.08 60.04 4.19
CA MET A 100 10.36 58.87 4.68
C MET A 100 9.83 57.99 3.54
N LEU A 101 9.29 58.60 2.50
CA LEU A 101 8.79 57.90 1.32
C LEU A 101 9.92 57.21 0.55
N GLU A 102 11.04 57.89 0.32
CA GLU A 102 12.22 57.28 -0.30
C GLU A 102 12.74 56.09 0.50
N GLY A 103 12.80 56.21 1.83
CA GLY A 103 13.18 55.11 2.71
C GLY A 103 12.20 53.93 2.62
N ALA A 104 10.89 54.20 2.60
CA ALA A 104 9.86 53.18 2.46
C ALA A 104 9.90 52.47 1.09
N LEU A 105 10.16 53.20 0.01
CA LEU A 105 10.33 52.65 -1.33
C LEU A 105 11.52 51.70 -1.40
N ARG A 106 12.69 52.09 -0.86
CA ARG A 106 13.87 51.21 -0.81
C ARG A 106 13.59 49.95 0.00
N CYS A 107 12.96 50.08 1.17
CA CYS A 107 12.57 48.92 1.98
C CYS A 107 11.60 47.99 1.24
N TYR A 108 10.68 48.54 0.44
CA TYR A 108 9.76 47.76 -0.38
C TYR A 108 10.48 47.03 -1.53
N GLU A 109 11.38 47.71 -2.23
CA GLU A 109 12.21 47.11 -3.29
C GLU A 109 13.08 45.97 -2.72
N ASP A 110 13.80 46.21 -1.62
CA ASP A 110 14.59 45.18 -0.92
C ASP A 110 13.72 43.98 -0.53
N LEU A 111 12.48 44.24 -0.11
CA LEU A 111 11.52 43.21 0.24
C LEU A 111 11.08 42.37 -0.97
N GLU A 112 10.83 43.00 -2.13
CA GLU A 112 10.53 42.31 -3.39
C GLU A 112 11.68 41.39 -3.80
N PHE A 113 12.92 41.88 -3.75
CA PHE A 113 14.09 41.07 -4.07
C PHE A 113 14.21 39.85 -3.15
N GLN A 114 14.10 40.05 -1.83
CA GLN A 114 14.17 38.94 -0.88
C GLN A 114 13.01 37.95 -1.04
N GLN A 115 11.82 38.41 -1.46
CA GLN A 115 10.68 37.53 -1.72
C GLN A 115 10.95 36.64 -2.94
N LEU A 116 11.51 37.19 -4.01
CA LEU A 116 11.88 36.42 -5.21
C LEU A 116 12.98 35.39 -4.92
N GLU A 117 14.01 35.76 -4.15
CA GLU A 117 15.08 34.83 -3.75
C GLU A 117 14.53 33.65 -2.94
N ARG A 118 13.65 33.93 -1.96
CA ARG A 118 13.00 32.89 -1.17
C ARG A 118 12.07 32.02 -2.00
N GLU A 119 11.31 32.62 -2.93
CA GLU A 119 10.41 31.87 -3.82
C GLU A 119 11.19 30.95 -4.75
N SER A 120 12.32 31.41 -5.33
CA SER A 120 13.20 30.57 -6.15
C SER A 120 13.74 29.38 -5.36
N HIS A 121 14.30 29.63 -4.19
CA HIS A 121 14.85 28.57 -3.34
C HIS A 121 13.78 27.55 -2.93
N LEU A 122 12.62 28.04 -2.50
CA LEU A 122 11.50 27.20 -2.10
C LEU A 122 10.98 26.34 -3.27
N GLU A 123 10.90 26.91 -4.47
CA GLU A 123 10.50 26.19 -5.68
C GLU A 123 11.52 25.10 -6.06
N GLU A 124 12.82 25.40 -5.98
CA GLU A 124 13.90 24.45 -6.23
C GLU A 124 13.88 23.28 -5.23
N GLU A 125 13.74 23.56 -3.93
CA GLU A 125 13.61 22.52 -2.89
C GLU A 125 12.35 21.68 -3.10
N LYS A 126 11.20 22.33 -3.36
CA LYS A 126 9.93 21.64 -3.64
C LYS A 126 10.07 20.74 -4.86
N GLU A 127 10.66 21.23 -5.96
CA GLU A 127 10.84 20.44 -7.17
C GLU A 127 11.75 19.22 -6.92
N ALA A 128 12.85 19.39 -6.18
CA ALA A 128 13.74 18.30 -5.82
C ALA A 128 13.01 17.21 -5.01
N VAL A 129 12.22 17.60 -4.00
CA VAL A 129 11.44 16.67 -3.17
C VAL A 129 10.33 16.01 -3.98
N CYS A 130 9.56 16.77 -4.77
CA CYS A 130 8.49 16.21 -5.59
C CYS A 130 9.01 15.23 -6.65
N ARG A 131 10.17 15.51 -7.27
CA ARG A 131 10.82 14.58 -8.20
C ARG A 131 11.20 13.27 -7.50
N ALA A 132 11.86 13.35 -6.34
CA ALA A 132 12.23 12.16 -5.57
C ALA A 132 11.01 11.31 -5.14
N LEU A 133 9.94 11.96 -4.65
CA LEU A 133 8.70 11.27 -4.28
C LEU A 133 8.02 10.62 -5.50
N THR A 134 8.00 11.30 -6.65
CA THR A 134 7.42 10.76 -7.89
C THR A 134 8.17 9.53 -8.38
N GLU A 135 9.50 9.55 -8.29
CA GLU A 135 10.35 8.40 -8.61
C GLU A 135 10.06 7.23 -7.67
N GLU A 136 9.99 7.47 -6.35
CA GLU A 136 9.67 6.44 -5.35
C GLU A 136 8.27 5.84 -5.56
N ILE A 137 7.26 6.69 -5.83
CA ILE A 137 5.90 6.26 -6.18
C ILE A 137 5.91 5.34 -7.40
N THR A 138 6.66 5.72 -8.45
CA THR A 138 6.74 4.94 -9.69
C THR A 138 7.39 3.58 -9.44
N GLN A 139 8.48 3.54 -8.67
CA GLN A 139 9.16 2.30 -8.28
C GLN A 139 8.23 1.39 -7.47
N LEU A 140 7.53 1.94 -6.48
CA LEU A 140 6.62 1.20 -5.63
C LEU A 140 5.40 0.67 -6.40
N GLN A 141 4.85 1.45 -7.33
CA GLN A 141 3.78 0.99 -8.24
C GLN A 141 4.23 -0.20 -9.10
N ASN A 142 5.46 -0.18 -9.59
CA ASN A 142 6.02 -1.30 -10.35
C ASN A 142 6.18 -2.55 -9.47
N SER A 143 6.64 -2.39 -8.22
CA SER A 143 6.71 -3.47 -7.23
C SER A 143 5.33 -4.08 -6.96
N ILE A 144 4.34 -3.25 -6.63
CA ILE A 144 2.94 -3.65 -6.40
C ILE A 144 2.41 -4.44 -7.59
N ASN A 145 2.65 -3.98 -8.82
CA ASN A 145 2.21 -4.67 -10.03
C ASN A 145 2.89 -6.03 -10.22
N GLN A 146 4.17 -6.15 -9.85
CA GLN A 146 4.87 -7.43 -9.86
C GLN A 146 4.32 -8.39 -8.79
N ARG A 147 4.14 -7.90 -7.56
CA ARG A 147 3.55 -8.69 -6.46
C ARG A 147 2.14 -9.17 -6.78
N LYS A 148 1.29 -8.33 -7.37
CA LYS A 148 -0.05 -8.73 -7.85
C LYS A 148 0.01 -9.90 -8.82
N LYS A 149 0.99 -9.93 -9.73
CA LYS A 149 1.20 -11.08 -10.63
C LYS A 149 1.66 -12.32 -9.87
N THR A 150 2.54 -12.17 -8.88
CA THR A 150 2.98 -13.26 -8.00
C THR A 150 1.81 -13.84 -7.22
N VAL A 151 0.97 -13.01 -6.61
CA VAL A 151 -0.26 -13.41 -5.92
C VAL A 151 -1.17 -14.21 -6.86
N GLN A 152 -1.45 -13.70 -8.07
CA GLN A 152 -2.28 -14.41 -9.04
C GLN A 152 -1.70 -15.77 -9.43
N LYS A 153 -0.37 -15.86 -9.57
CA LYS A 153 0.31 -17.13 -9.86
C LYS A 153 0.16 -18.12 -8.71
N LEU A 154 0.38 -17.69 -7.47
CA LEU A 154 0.25 -18.51 -6.27
C LEU A 154 -1.21 -18.97 -6.08
N GLU A 155 -2.19 -18.09 -6.30
CA GLU A 155 -3.62 -18.46 -6.28
C GLU A 155 -3.95 -19.53 -7.31
N GLY A 156 -3.40 -19.40 -8.53
CA GLY A 156 -3.54 -20.43 -9.56
C GLY A 156 -2.91 -21.77 -9.16
N GLN A 157 -1.72 -21.74 -8.54
CA GLN A 157 -1.06 -22.96 -8.05
C GLN A 157 -1.85 -23.61 -6.93
N ALA A 158 -2.32 -22.85 -5.94
CA ALA A 158 -3.13 -23.36 -4.85
C ALA A 158 -4.42 -24.04 -5.34
N LEU A 159 -5.10 -23.45 -6.32
CA LEU A 159 -6.28 -24.05 -6.96
C LEU A 159 -5.94 -25.38 -7.65
N LEU A 160 -4.85 -25.42 -8.41
CA LEU A 160 -4.41 -26.64 -9.10
C LEU A 160 -4.07 -27.76 -8.11
N THR A 161 -3.33 -27.47 -7.04
CA THR A 161 -2.98 -28.45 -6.00
C THR A 161 -4.24 -28.96 -5.29
N GLN A 162 -5.22 -28.08 -5.02
CA GLN A 162 -6.51 -28.47 -4.46
C GLN A 162 -7.29 -29.42 -5.38
N GLU A 163 -7.38 -29.11 -6.68
CA GLU A 163 -8.04 -29.97 -7.67
C GLU A 163 -7.36 -31.34 -7.78
N GLN A 164 -6.02 -31.37 -7.80
CA GLN A 164 -5.26 -32.61 -7.84
C GLN A 164 -5.52 -33.46 -6.59
N MET A 165 -5.50 -32.84 -5.41
CA MET A 165 -5.74 -33.52 -4.14
C MET A 165 -7.15 -34.15 -4.12
N MET A 166 -8.16 -33.40 -4.54
CA MET A 166 -9.52 -33.93 -4.69
C MET A 166 -9.58 -35.13 -5.66
N GLY A 167 -8.86 -35.05 -6.78
CA GLY A 167 -8.79 -36.14 -7.75
C GLY A 167 -8.08 -37.40 -7.22
N VAL A 168 -7.05 -37.24 -6.40
CA VAL A 168 -6.37 -38.36 -5.71
C VAL A 168 -7.31 -38.99 -4.67
N CYS A 169 -7.94 -38.17 -3.82
CA CYS A 169 -8.90 -38.64 -2.83
C CYS A 169 -10.08 -39.40 -3.46
N GLN A 170 -10.59 -38.91 -4.59
CA GLN A 170 -11.68 -39.57 -5.31
C GLN A 170 -11.27 -40.93 -5.87
N ARG A 171 -10.08 -41.03 -6.49
CA ARG A 171 -9.56 -42.30 -7.01
C ARG A 171 -9.31 -43.30 -5.88
N PHE A 172 -8.71 -42.84 -4.79
CA PHE A 172 -8.48 -43.67 -3.61
C PHE A 172 -9.80 -44.23 -3.05
N ALA A 173 -10.83 -43.39 -2.90
CA ALA A 173 -12.14 -43.83 -2.42
C ALA A 173 -12.82 -44.85 -3.36
N GLN A 174 -12.61 -44.73 -4.68
CA GLN A 174 -13.11 -45.70 -5.66
C GLN A 174 -12.39 -47.06 -5.53
N GLU A 175 -11.06 -47.05 -5.45
CA GLU A 175 -10.26 -48.27 -5.30
C GLU A 175 -10.54 -48.98 -3.97
N GLU A 176 -10.68 -48.21 -2.89
CA GLU A 176 -11.12 -48.72 -1.58
C GLU A 176 -12.50 -49.38 -1.68
N GLY A 177 -13.47 -48.73 -2.33
CA GLY A 177 -14.81 -49.29 -2.54
C GLY A 177 -14.81 -50.59 -3.33
N VAL A 178 -14.00 -50.68 -4.40
CA VAL A 178 -13.84 -51.92 -5.20
C VAL A 178 -13.21 -53.04 -4.35
N ALA A 179 -12.16 -52.72 -3.58
CA ALA A 179 -11.51 -53.69 -2.70
C ALA A 179 -12.47 -54.23 -1.63
N ILE A 180 -13.26 -53.36 -1.00
CA ILE A 180 -14.30 -53.76 -0.03
C ILE A 180 -15.35 -54.66 -0.69
N SER A 181 -15.80 -54.34 -1.91
CA SER A 181 -16.74 -55.17 -2.65
C SER A 181 -16.19 -56.57 -2.91
N HIS A 182 -14.94 -56.68 -3.36
CA HIS A 182 -14.26 -57.96 -3.57
C HIS A 182 -14.12 -58.76 -2.27
N LEU A 183 -13.72 -58.11 -1.17
CA LEU A 183 -13.62 -58.76 0.14
C LEU A 183 -14.98 -59.28 0.64
N ASN A 184 -16.06 -58.52 0.43
CA ASN A 184 -17.40 -58.95 0.79
C ASN A 184 -17.87 -60.13 -0.06
N ALA A 185 -17.61 -60.11 -1.37
CA ALA A 185 -17.94 -61.24 -2.26
C ALA A 185 -17.20 -62.52 -1.85
N GLU A 186 -15.91 -62.41 -1.54
CA GLU A 186 -15.10 -63.54 -1.06
C GLU A 186 -15.60 -64.05 0.29
N LYS A 187 -15.93 -63.14 1.22
CA LYS A 187 -16.54 -63.48 2.51
C LYS A 187 -17.84 -64.27 2.33
N SER A 188 -18.74 -63.82 1.45
CA SER A 188 -19.98 -64.55 1.15
C SER A 188 -19.69 -65.94 0.58
N ARG A 189 -18.78 -66.05 -0.39
CA ARG A 189 -18.37 -67.34 -0.97
C ARG A 189 -17.82 -68.32 0.07
N LEU A 190 -17.02 -67.83 1.02
CA LEU A 190 -16.50 -68.64 2.12
C LEU A 190 -17.61 -69.06 3.10
N MET A 191 -18.59 -68.20 3.37
CA MET A 191 -19.75 -68.58 4.18
C MET A 191 -20.58 -69.67 3.51
N ASP A 192 -20.89 -69.52 2.22
CA ASP A 192 -21.65 -70.52 1.45
C ASP A 192 -20.93 -71.87 1.49
N ARG A 193 -19.62 -71.88 1.24
CA ARG A 193 -18.80 -73.10 1.30
C ARG A 193 -18.75 -73.71 2.70
N SER A 194 -18.70 -72.88 3.75
CA SER A 194 -18.78 -73.35 5.14
C SER A 194 -20.13 -74.00 5.45
N GLN A 195 -21.23 -73.46 4.90
CA GLN A 195 -22.55 -74.05 5.02
C GLN A 195 -22.64 -75.37 4.26
N GLU A 196 -22.10 -75.46 3.05
CA GLU A 196 -22.01 -76.70 2.27
C GLU A 196 -21.20 -77.79 2.99
N TYR A 197 -20.06 -77.44 3.59
CA TYR A 197 -19.30 -78.39 4.43
C TYR A 197 -20.07 -78.81 5.67
N SER A 198 -20.85 -77.93 6.26
CA SER A 198 -21.70 -78.25 7.42
C SER A 198 -22.88 -79.15 7.04
N ALA A 199 -23.42 -78.98 5.83
CA ALA A 199 -24.51 -79.79 5.27
C ALA A 199 -24.02 -81.16 4.76
N ASN A 200 -22.82 -81.23 4.18
CA ASN A 200 -22.20 -82.47 3.70
C ASN A 200 -21.37 -83.21 4.78
N GLY A 201 -21.10 -82.57 5.93
CA GLY A 201 -20.40 -83.14 7.08
C GLY A 201 -21.26 -84.08 7.94
N GLY A 202 -22.40 -84.53 7.42
CA GLY A 202 -23.30 -85.49 8.04
C GLY A 202 -23.01 -86.96 7.73
N ASP A 203 -21.81 -87.33 7.27
CA ASP A 203 -21.36 -88.74 7.28
C ASP A 203 -19.82 -88.85 7.28
N LEU A 204 -19.21 -88.70 8.45
CA LEU A 204 -17.91 -89.31 8.74
C LEU A 204 -18.04 -90.08 10.06
N SER A 205 -18.55 -91.31 9.90
CA SER A 205 -18.33 -92.41 10.82
C SER A 205 -16.88 -92.45 11.32
N GLU A 206 -16.77 -92.51 12.65
CA GLU A 206 -15.66 -92.97 13.48
C GLU A 206 -14.34 -93.33 12.76
N ASN A 207 -13.31 -92.50 12.96
CA ASN A 207 -12.01 -93.07 13.28
C ASN A 207 -11.18 -92.12 14.17
N LYS A 208 -10.96 -92.58 15.41
CA LYS A 208 -9.97 -92.02 16.32
C LYS A 208 -8.58 -92.34 15.75
N GLU A 209 -7.77 -91.31 15.50
CA GLU A 209 -6.32 -91.26 15.79
C GLU A 209 -5.69 -90.05 15.06
N GLY A 210 -4.90 -89.25 15.79
CA GLY A 210 -4.10 -88.17 15.19
C GLY A 210 -4.31 -86.78 15.79
N VAL A 211 -4.33 -86.65 17.12
CA VAL A 211 -4.06 -85.34 17.75
C VAL A 211 -2.59 -85.03 17.52
N THR A 212 -2.30 -84.11 16.59
CA THR A 212 -1.00 -83.43 16.54
C THR A 212 -1.24 -81.98 16.94
N GLN A 213 -0.93 -81.67 18.20
CA GLN A 213 -0.81 -80.30 18.67
C GLN A 213 0.38 -79.66 17.95
N LEU A 214 0.14 -78.59 17.19
CA LEU A 214 1.19 -77.69 16.73
C LEU A 214 1.19 -76.47 17.65
N THR A 215 2.10 -76.47 18.61
CA THR A 215 2.54 -75.26 19.30
C THR A 215 3.70 -74.67 18.51
N PHE A 216 3.67 -73.37 18.25
CA PHE A 216 4.85 -72.63 17.82
C PHE A 216 4.99 -71.40 18.71
N THR A 217 6.16 -71.34 19.33
CA THR A 217 6.77 -70.22 20.07
C THR A 217 7.18 -69.09 19.15
#